data_AF-A0A951GD04-F1
#
_entry.id   AF-A0A951GD04-F1
#
_cell.length_a   1.000
_cell.length_b   1.000
_cell.length_c   1.000
_cell.angle_alpha   90.00
_cell.angle_beta   90.00
_cell.angle_gamma   90.00
#
_symmetry.space_group_name_H-M   'P 1'
#
loop_
_entity.id
_entity.type
_entity.pdbx_description
1 polymer ?
#
loop_
_entity_poly.entity_id
_entity_poly.type
_entity_poly.pdbx_seq_one_letter_code
_entity_poly.pdbx_strand_id
1 'polypeptide(L)'
;LLLDGDQASNNGNWQWIASVGVDPQPAFRRMFNPARQQARFDPDCAYVHRYVPDLTNGDGYPEPIVDHAVARREALARYRQTR
;
A
#
# COMPACT_ATOMS: atom_id res chain seq x y z
N LEU A 1 15.25 -0.67 5.01
CA LEU A 1 15.88 -1.99 5.24
C LEU A 1 15.35 -2.56 6.54
N LEU A 2 15.12 -3.87 6.63
CA LEU A 2 14.48 -4.54 7.75
C LEU A 2 15.52 -5.18 8.68
N LEU A 3 15.44 -4.90 9.99
CA LEU A 3 16.29 -5.53 11.00
C LEU A 3 15.90 -7.00 11.24
N ASP A 4 14.62 -7.31 11.08
CA ASP A 4 13.98 -8.63 11.18
C ASP A 4 13.90 -9.35 9.83
N GLY A 5 14.78 -8.98 8.89
CA GLY A 5 14.78 -9.54 7.55
C GLY A 5 15.00 -11.04 7.54
N ASP A 6 13.95 -11.78 7.19
CA ASP A 6 13.99 -13.22 6.92
C ASP A 6 13.56 -13.50 5.48
N GLN A 7 14.32 -14.35 4.78
CA GLN A 7 14.09 -14.61 3.36
C GLN A 7 12.74 -15.30 3.12
N ALA A 8 12.40 -16.30 3.94
CA ALA A 8 11.16 -17.06 3.77
C ALA A 8 9.94 -16.17 4.03
N SER A 9 9.95 -15.45 5.17
CA SER A 9 8.88 -14.54 5.57
C SER A 9 8.71 -13.40 4.57
N ASN A 10 9.80 -12.77 4.14
CA ASN A 10 9.73 -11.68 3.17
C ASN A 10 9.22 -12.19 1.82
N ASN A 11 9.78 -13.28 1.30
CA ASN A 11 9.38 -13.82 0.00
C ASN A 11 7.90 -14.22 0.00
N GLY A 12 7.43 -14.93 1.03
CA GLY A 12 6.03 -15.32 1.18
C GLY A 12 5.10 -14.12 1.26
N ASN A 13 5.42 -13.12 2.10
CA ASN A 13 4.59 -11.92 2.24
C ASN A 13 4.55 -11.09 0.95
N TRP A 14 5.67 -10.98 0.23
CA TRP A 14 5.74 -10.29 -1.06
C TRP A 14 4.93 -11.00 -2.14
N GLN A 15 4.99 -12.33 -2.21
CA GLN A 15 4.16 -13.12 -3.13
C GLN A 15 2.67 -12.94 -2.82
N TRP A 16 2.33 -13.06 -1.53
CA TRP A 16 0.96 -12.94 -1.05
C TRP A 16 0.35 -11.57 -1.35
N ILE A 17 1.09 -10.47 -1.17
CA ILE A 17 0.59 -9.12 -1.49
C ILE A 17 0.51 -8.88 -3.01
N ALA A 18 1.44 -9.43 -3.78
CA ALA A 18 1.44 -9.37 -5.24
C ALA A 18 0.42 -10.31 -5.89
N SER A 19 -0.36 -11.05 -5.09
CA SER A 19 -1.38 -11.99 -5.56
C SER A 19 -0.82 -13.15 -6.43
N VAL A 20 0.39 -13.60 -6.08
CA VAL A 20 1.09 -14.74 -6.70
C VAL A 20 1.59 -15.71 -5.62
N GLY A 21 2.09 -16.89 -6.01
CA GLY A 21 2.67 -17.83 -5.05
C GLY A 21 1.65 -18.73 -4.35
N VAL A 22 1.95 -19.10 -3.11
CA VAL A 22 1.14 -20.02 -2.29
C VAL A 22 0.09 -19.23 -1.50
N ASP A 23 -1.19 -19.65 -1.62
CA ASP A 23 -2.36 -19.00 -1.02
C ASP A 23 -2.43 -17.46 -1.19
N PRO A 24 -2.32 -16.94 -2.44
CA PRO A 24 -2.34 -15.52 -2.66
C PRO A 24 -3.72 -14.92 -2.39
N GLN A 25 -3.71 -13.70 -1.87
CA GLN A 25 -4.95 -12.94 -1.81
C GLN A 25 -5.37 -12.49 -3.22
N PRO A 26 -6.68 -12.45 -3.54
CA PRO A 26 -7.11 -12.05 -4.87
C PRO A 26 -6.78 -10.57 -5.16
N ALA A 27 -6.15 -10.30 -6.32
CA ALA A 27 -5.67 -8.96 -6.70
C ALA A 27 -6.73 -7.85 -6.58
N PHE A 28 -7.97 -8.14 -6.97
CA PHE A 28 -9.06 -7.16 -6.90
C PHE A 28 -9.49 -6.80 -5.48
N ARG A 29 -9.22 -7.67 -4.50
CA ARG A 29 -9.48 -7.43 -3.06
C ARG A 29 -8.33 -6.72 -2.35
N ARG A 30 -7.15 -6.64 -2.98
CA ARG A 30 -5.91 -6.11 -2.39
C ARG A 30 -5.45 -4.74 -2.87
N MET A 31 -6.23 -4.09 -3.72
CA MET A 31 -6.03 -2.69 -4.07
C MET A 31 -6.68 -1.77 -3.03
N PHE A 32 -6.07 -1.70 -1.84
CA PHE A 32 -6.56 -0.86 -0.76
C PHE A 32 -6.40 0.63 -1.10
N ASN A 33 -7.31 1.47 -0.59
CA ASN A 33 -7.18 2.92 -0.64
C ASN A 33 -6.37 3.38 0.57
N PRO A 34 -5.20 4.03 0.38
CA PRO A 34 -4.33 4.45 1.49
C PRO A 34 -5.04 5.34 2.52
N ALA A 35 -5.86 6.30 2.08
CA ALA A 35 -6.61 7.17 2.98
C ALA A 35 -7.63 6.39 3.83
N ARG A 36 -8.30 5.38 3.26
CA ARG A 36 -9.20 4.51 4.03
C ARG A 36 -8.46 3.58 5.00
N GLN A 37 -7.23 3.17 4.67
CA GLN A 37 -6.41 2.38 5.58
C GLN A 37 -5.95 3.23 6.77
N GLN A 38 -5.47 4.44 6.50
CA GLN A 38 -5.12 5.40 7.56
C GLN A 38 -6.32 5.68 8.47
N ALA A 39 -7.48 6.04 7.92
CA ALA A 39 -8.68 6.30 8.74
C ALA A 39 -9.11 5.10 9.61
N ARG A 40 -8.78 3.87 9.20
CA ARG A 40 -9.09 2.65 9.95
C ARG A 40 -8.05 2.32 11.02
N PHE A 41 -6.77 2.54 10.75
CA PHE A 41 -5.66 2.03 11.58
C PHE A 41 -4.88 3.11 12.33
N ASP A 42 -5.04 4.38 11.94
CA ASP A 42 -4.45 5.55 12.58
C ASP A 42 -5.46 6.72 12.55
N PRO A 43 -6.63 6.58 13.21
CA PRO A 43 -7.73 7.56 13.11
C PRO A 43 -7.35 8.96 13.61
N ASP A 44 -6.44 9.04 14.58
CA ASP A 44 -5.97 10.31 15.16
C ASP A 44 -4.71 10.87 14.47
N CYS A 45 -4.28 10.23 13.38
CA CYS A 45 -3.04 10.56 12.66
C CYS A 45 -1.78 10.58 13.55
N ALA A 46 -1.78 9.86 14.68
CA ALA A 46 -0.70 9.87 15.64
C ALA A 46 0.59 9.27 15.06
N TYR A 47 0.45 8.20 14.27
CA TYR A 47 1.59 7.62 13.55
C TYR A 47 2.06 8.56 12.44
N VAL A 48 1.13 9.10 11.64
CA VAL A 48 1.45 10.04 10.56
C VAL A 48 2.21 11.26 11.08
N HIS A 49 1.74 11.92 12.13
CA HIS A 49 2.41 13.11 12.70
C HIS A 49 3.79 12.80 13.26
N ARG A 50 3.99 11.60 13.82
CA ARG A 50 5.29 11.19 14.37
C ARG A 50 6.36 11.03 13.28
N TYR A 51 5.99 10.50 12.12
CA TYR A 51 6.95 10.12 11.07
C TYR A 51 6.97 11.07 9.87
N VAL A 52 5.94 11.90 9.72
CA VAL A 52 5.80 12.90 8.65
C VAL A 52 5.41 14.25 9.26
N PRO A 53 6.29 14.87 10.07
CA PRO A 53 5.98 16.12 10.75
C PRO A 53 5.68 17.26 9.76
N ASP A 54 6.34 17.26 8.60
CA ASP A 54 6.16 18.25 7.53
C ASP A 54 4.71 18.34 7.01
N LEU A 55 4.01 17.19 6.96
CA LEU A 55 2.59 17.15 6.60
C LEU A 55 1.71 17.84 7.66
N THR A 56 2.14 17.81 8.92
CA THR A 56 1.43 18.42 10.05
C THR A 56 1.65 19.92 10.10
N ASN A 57 2.89 20.34 9.81
CA ASN A 57 3.31 21.74 9.86
C ASN A 57 2.91 22.52 8.59
N GLY A 58 2.46 21.83 7.54
CA GLY A 58 2.08 22.45 6.27
C GLY A 58 3.28 22.81 5.39
N ASP A 59 4.45 22.20 5.65
CA ASP A 59 5.71 22.56 5.01
C ASP A 59 6.03 21.58 3.88
N GLY A 60 5.78 21.98 2.63
CA GLY A 60 6.41 21.35 1.46
C GLY A 60 6.09 19.86 1.20
N TYR A 61 5.05 19.30 1.84
CA TYR A 61 4.63 17.94 1.56
C TYR A 61 4.06 17.82 0.14
N PRO A 62 4.52 16.86 -0.68
CA PRO A 62 4.12 16.79 -2.08
C PRO A 62 2.67 16.36 -2.24
N GLU A 63 2.06 16.83 -3.32
CA GLU A 63 0.77 16.31 -3.79
C GLU A 63 0.86 14.81 -4.13
N PRO A 64 -0.26 14.07 -4.06
CA PRO A 64 -0.30 12.66 -4.45
C PRO A 64 0.26 12.44 -5.87
N ILE A 65 1.25 11.56 -5.98
CA ILE A 65 1.92 11.26 -7.26
C ILE A 65 0.99 10.59 -8.29
N VAL A 66 -0.10 9.95 -7.84
CA VAL A 66 -1.09 9.28 -8.69
C VAL A 66 -2.49 9.41 -8.08
N ASP A 67 -3.51 9.52 -8.93
CA ASP A 67 -4.90 9.36 -8.50
C ASP A 67 -5.21 7.87 -8.23
N HIS A 68 -5.77 7.58 -7.06
CA HIS A 68 -6.03 6.20 -6.64
C HIS A 68 -7.02 5.48 -7.55
N ALA A 69 -8.07 6.15 -8.02
CA ALA A 69 -9.09 5.53 -8.86
C ALA A 69 -8.52 5.19 -10.25
N VAL A 70 -7.69 6.06 -10.83
CA VAL A 70 -6.96 5.83 -12.08
C VAL A 70 -6.00 4.66 -11.90
N ALA A 71 -5.10 4.73 -10.92
CA ALA A 71 -4.09 3.69 -10.67
C ALA A 71 -4.73 2.32 -10.43
N ARG A 72 -5.84 2.29 -9.69
CA ARG A 72 -6.62 1.07 -9.44
C ARG A 72 -7.19 0.46 -10.73
N ARG A 73 -7.77 1.28 -11.61
CA ARG A 73 -8.33 0.80 -12.89
C ARG A 73 -7.22 0.23 -13.79
N GLU A 74 -6.11 0.94 -13.89
CA GLU A 74 -4.95 0.53 -14.68
C GLU A 74 -4.38 -0.81 -14.18
N ALA A 75 -4.16 -0.94 -12.87
CA ALA A 75 -3.65 -2.16 -12.27
C ALA A 75 -4.58 -3.37 -12.53
N LEU A 76 -5.90 -3.19 -12.40
CA LEU A 76 -6.87 -4.25 -12.73
C LEU A 76 -6.87 -4.61 -14.21
N ALA A 77 -6.78 -3.61 -15.09
CA ALA A 77 -6.76 -3.83 -16.53
C ALA A 77 -5.54 -4.65 -16.94
N ARG A 78 -4.35 -4.29 -16.44
CA ARG A 78 -3.10 -5.05 -16.68
C ARG A 78 -3.17 -6.47 -16.13
N TYR A 79 -3.69 -6.63 -14.90
CA TYR A 79 -3.83 -7.96 -14.30
C TYR A 79 -4.74 -8.89 -15.13
N ARG A 80 -5.81 -8.34 -15.71
CA ARG A 80 -6.72 -9.09 -16.59
C ARG A 80 -6.09 -9.49 -17.92
N GLN A 81 -5.06 -8.79 -18.39
CA GLN A 81 -4.35 -9.16 -19.62
C GLN A 81 -3.42 -10.36 -19.42
N THR A 82 -2.99 -10.62 -18.18
CA THR A 82 -2.07 -11.70 -17.83
C THR A 82 -2.76 -13.00 -17.38
N ARG A 83 -4.09 -13.01 -17.31
CA ARG A 83 -4.91 -14.16 -16.92
C ARG A 83 -5.83 -14.56 -18.07
#